data_AF-A0A432S3E3-F1
#
_entry.id   AF-A0A432S3E3-F1
#
_cell.length_a   1.000
_cell.length_b   1.000
_cell.length_c   1.000
_cell.angle_alpha   90.00
_cell.angle_beta   90.00
_cell.angle_gamma   90.00
#
_symmetry.space_group_name_H-M   'P 1'
#
loop_
_entity.id
_entity.type
_entity.pdbx_description
1 polymer ?
#
loop_
_entity_poly.entity_id
_entity_poly.type
_entity_poly.pdbx_seq_one_letter_code
_entity_poly.pdbx_strand_id
1 'polypeptide(L)'
;MSNKTFWLSLSILSTGATGLIYEYILSTVSSYILGNSIEQFSITIAVMLFFMGVAGYFQKKLTDKYLVEKFISVELALSFLGSIVVIGIYLAYIYLE
;
A
#
# COMPACT_ATOMS: atom_id res chain seq x y z
N MET A 1 11.62 12.11 26.60
CA MET A 1 11.30 11.40 25.33
C MET A 1 10.57 12.36 24.40
N SER A 2 11.23 13.44 23.97
CA SER A 2 11.72 13.70 22.61
C SER A 2 10.61 13.75 21.54
N ASN A 3 10.08 14.95 21.26
CA ASN A 3 9.01 15.26 20.30
C ASN A 3 9.13 14.56 18.93
N LYS A 4 10.33 14.14 18.52
CA LYS A 4 10.58 13.44 17.25
C LYS A 4 9.89 12.07 17.17
N THR A 5 9.83 11.34 18.28
CA THR A 5 9.16 10.02 18.32
C THR A 5 7.66 10.16 18.12
N PHE A 6 7.07 11.24 18.63
CA PHE A 6 5.64 11.52 18.45
C PHE A 6 5.28 11.73 16.97
N TRP A 7 6.07 12.56 16.26
CA TRP A 7 5.86 12.79 14.82
C TRP A 7 6.01 11.51 13.99
N LEU A 8 7.00 10.66 14.29
CA LEU A 8 7.19 9.39 13.58
C LEU A 8 6.02 8.43 13.77
N SER A 9 5.52 8.30 15.01
CA SER A 9 4.35 7.46 15.28
C SER A 9 3.11 7.96 14.54
N LEU A 10 2.92 9.28 14.44
CA LEU A 10 1.81 9.87 13.71
C LEU A 10 1.92 9.61 12.20
N SER A 11 3.11 9.75 11.62
CA SER A 11 3.36 9.42 10.21
C SER A 11 3.09 7.95 9.91
N ILE A 12 3.60 7.03 10.74
CA ILE A 12 3.39 5.58 10.56
C ILE A 12 1.90 5.22 10.66
N LEU A 13 1.16 5.84 11.58
CA LEU A 13 -0.28 5.64 11.71
C LEU A 13 -1.02 6.15 10.48
N SER A 14 -0.67 7.36 10.00
CA SER A 14 -1.29 7.93 8.79
C SER A 14 -1.04 7.05 7.57
N THR A 15 0.19 6.60 7.36
CA THR A 15 0.58 5.76 6.22
C THR A 15 -0.08 4.38 6.30
N GLY A 16 -0.21 3.80 7.50
CA GLY A 16 -0.97 2.57 7.71
C GLY A 16 -2.45 2.72 7.37
N ALA A 17 -3.09 3.82 7.80
CA ALA A 17 -4.49 4.11 7.49
C ALA A 17 -4.71 4.29 5.97
N THR A 18 -3.81 5.01 5.30
CA THR A 18 -3.87 5.17 3.83
C THR A 18 -3.70 3.83 3.11
N GLY A 19 -2.82 2.95 3.58
CA GLY A 19 -2.65 1.60 3.03
C GLY A 19 -3.93 0.76 3.07
N LEU A 20 -4.65 0.79 4.20
CA LEU A 20 -5.94 0.11 4.35
C LEU A 20 -7.00 0.68 3.40
N ILE A 21 -7.04 2.00 3.24
CA ILE A 21 -7.97 2.65 2.32
C ILE A 21 -7.67 2.23 0.87
N TYR A 22 -6.40 2.21 0.46
CA TYR A 22 -6.00 1.76 -0.88
C TYR A 22 -6.42 0.33 -1.16
N GLU A 23 -6.22 -0.56 -0.20
CA GLU A 23 -6.63 -1.96 -0.30
C GLU A 23 -8.14 -2.09 -0.51
N TYR A 24 -8.93 -1.34 0.26
CA TYR A 24 -10.39 -1.35 0.19
C TYR A 24 -10.92 -0.82 -1.14
N ILE A 25 -10.33 0.27 -1.65
CA ILE A 25 -10.68 0.83 -2.95
C ILE A 25 -10.34 -0.16 -4.06
N LEU A 26 -9.13 -0.73 -4.04
CA LEU A 26 -8.67 -1.70 -5.04
C LEU A 26 -9.57 -2.94 -5.08
N SER A 27 -9.89 -3.50 -3.90
CA SER A 27 -10.79 -4.64 -3.80
C SER A 27 -12.18 -4.31 -4.32
N THR A 28 -12.70 -3.11 -4.05
CA THR A 28 -14.03 -2.69 -4.49
C THR A 28 -14.07 -2.53 -6.01
N VAL A 29 -13.06 -1.87 -6.59
CA VAL A 29 -12.94 -1.71 -8.05
C VAL A 29 -12.80 -3.07 -8.74
N SER A 30 -11.97 -3.97 -8.22
CA SER A 30 -11.83 -5.33 -8.76
C SER A 30 -13.14 -6.12 -8.69
N SER A 31 -13.89 -5.95 -7.60
CA SER A 31 -15.21 -6.58 -7.42
C SER A 31 -16.24 -6.07 -8.43
N TYR A 32 -16.20 -4.78 -8.79
CA TYR A 32 -17.07 -4.23 -9.84
C TYR A 32 -16.76 -4.81 -11.22
N ILE A 33 -15.49 -5.13 -11.51
CA ILE A 33 -15.08 -5.67 -12.81
C ILE A 33 -15.36 -7.18 -12.91
N LEU A 34 -15.04 -7.96 -11.87
CA LEU A 34 -15.17 -9.43 -11.91
C LEU A 34 -16.51 -9.96 -11.36
N GLY A 35 -17.36 -9.12 -10.77
CA GLY A 35 -18.71 -9.46 -10.32
C GLY A 35 -18.80 -10.32 -9.06
N ASN A 36 -17.69 -10.89 -8.56
CA ASN A 36 -17.66 -11.65 -7.31
C ASN A 36 -16.84 -10.96 -6.20
N SER A 37 -17.53 -10.24 -5.33
CA SER A 37 -16.88 -9.38 -4.32
C SER A 37 -16.09 -10.14 -3.25
N ILE A 38 -16.52 -11.34 -2.89
CA ILE A 38 -15.91 -12.11 -1.79
C ILE A 38 -14.56 -12.70 -2.21
N GLU A 39 -14.48 -13.24 -3.43
CA GLU A 39 -13.23 -13.77 -3.98
C GLU A 39 -12.21 -12.66 -4.21
N GLN A 40 -12.63 -11.51 -4.77
CA GLN A 40 -11.73 -10.39 -5.03
C GLN A 40 -11.18 -9.75 -3.76
N PHE A 41 -12.01 -9.61 -2.73
CA PHE A 41 -11.56 -9.13 -1.43
C PHE A 41 -10.56 -10.09 -0.79
N SER A 42 -10.85 -11.40 -0.82
CA SER A 42 -9.96 -12.41 -0.24
C SER A 42 -8.61 -12.49 -0.95
N ILE A 43 -8.60 -12.40 -2.30
CA ILE A 43 -7.38 -12.39 -3.11
C ILE A 43 -6.56 -11.13 -2.81
N THR A 44 -7.20 -9.97 -2.74
CA THR A 44 -6.54 -8.69 -2.43
C THR A 44 -5.80 -8.77 -1.10
N ILE A 45 -6.49 -9.23 -0.04
CA ILE A 45 -5.92 -9.37 1.31
C ILE A 45 -4.79 -10.41 1.32
N ALA A 46 -4.98 -11.56 0.66
CA ALA A 46 -3.96 -12.61 0.58
C ALA A 46 -2.67 -12.11 -0.08
N VAL A 47 -2.79 -11.38 -1.20
CA VAL A 47 -1.66 -10.77 -1.91
C VAL A 47 -0.99 -9.70 -1.04
N MET A 48 -1.78 -8.83 -0.40
CA MET A 48 -1.29 -7.76 0.47
C MET A 48 -0.49 -8.31 1.66
N LEU A 49 -1.02 -9.31 2.37
CA LEU A 49 -0.34 -9.98 3.48
C LEU A 49 0.92 -10.73 3.02
N PHE A 50 0.89 -11.35 1.84
CA PHE A 50 2.06 -11.97 1.25
C PHE A 50 3.18 -10.95 1.01
N PHE A 51 2.85 -9.80 0.39
CA PHE A 51 3.81 -8.72 0.19
C PHE A 51 4.28 -8.08 1.50
N MET A 52 3.43 -7.92 2.52
CA MET A 52 3.85 -7.47 3.86
C MET A 52 4.87 -8.42 4.49
N GLY A 53 4.67 -9.75 4.37
CA GLY A 53 5.62 -10.74 4.86
C GLY A 53 6.96 -10.67 4.13
N VAL A 54 6.92 -10.56 2.79
CA VAL A 54 8.13 -10.39 1.96
C VAL A 54 8.85 -9.09 2.32
N ALA A 55 8.13 -7.97 2.44
CA ALA A 55 8.67 -6.68 2.82
C ALA A 55 9.34 -6.72 4.20
N GLY A 56 8.72 -7.38 5.18
CA GLY A 56 9.31 -7.57 6.52
C GLY A 56 10.60 -8.38 6.50
N TYR A 57 10.68 -9.41 5.65
CA TYR A 57 11.92 -10.17 5.45
C TYR A 57 13.04 -9.31 4.87
N PHE A 58 12.75 -8.49 3.84
CA PHE A 58 13.71 -7.55 3.27
C PHE A 58 14.08 -6.43 4.26
N GLN A 59 13.12 -5.93 5.04
CA GLN A 59 13.32 -4.87 6.02
C GLN A 59 14.28 -5.30 7.13
N LYS A 60 14.24 -6.57 7.54
CA LYS A 60 15.19 -7.13 8.52
C LYS A 60 16.64 -7.17 8.01
N LYS A 61 16.84 -7.17 6.68
CA LYS A 61 18.17 -7.19 6.05
C LYS A 61 18.73 -5.79 5.79
N LEU A 62 17.93 -4.74 5.97
CA LEU A 62 18.33 -3.35 5.78
C LEU A 62 19.01 -2.80 7.05
N THR A 63 20.23 -2.29 6.92
CA THR A 63 20.98 -1.64 8.02
C THR A 63 20.32 -0.35 8.53
N ASP A 64 20.36 -0.13 9.85
CA ASP A 64 19.75 0.99 10.61
C ASP A 64 20.28 2.41 10.30
N LYS A 65 21.29 2.52 9.43
CA LYS A 65 21.82 3.83 9.04
C LYS A 65 20.80 4.53 8.13
N TYR A 66 20.34 5.71 8.55
CA TYR A 66 19.38 6.58 7.83
C TYR A 66 17.96 6.02 7.68
N LEU A 67 17.42 5.42 8.74
CA LEU A 67 16.06 4.85 8.73
C LEU A 67 14.97 5.88 8.32
N VAL A 68 15.10 7.13 8.78
CA VAL A 68 14.14 8.20 8.52
C VAL A 68 14.15 8.65 7.05
N GLU A 69 15.32 8.84 6.45
CA GLU A 69 15.43 9.23 5.03
C GLU A 69 14.92 8.13 4.09
N LYS A 70 15.23 6.86 4.41
CA LYS A 70 14.69 5.73 3.66
C LYS A 70 13.17 5.65 3.77
N PHE A 71 12.62 5.87 4.96
CA PHE A 71 11.18 5.87 5.18
C PHE A 71 10.48 6.95 4.34
N ILE A 72 10.97 8.19 4.40
CA ILE A 72 10.42 9.31 3.61
C ILE A 72 10.50 9.01 2.10
N SER A 73 11.61 8.45 1.64
CA SER A 73 11.80 8.09 0.22
C SER A 73 10.80 7.02 -0.24
N VAL A 74 10.55 6.00 0.59
CA VAL A 74 9.57 4.95 0.31
C VAL A 74 8.15 5.51 0.32
N GLU A 75 7.82 6.39 1.27
CA GLU A 75 6.49 6.99 1.38
C GLU A 75 6.17 7.90 0.18
N LEU A 76 7.16 8.68 -0.30
CA LEU A 76 7.04 9.46 -1.54
C LEU A 76 6.82 8.55 -2.77
N ALA A 77 7.60 7.47 -2.89
CA ALA A 77 7.42 6.52 -3.98
C ALA A 77 6.03 5.86 -3.94
N LEU A 78 5.56 5.47 -2.74
CA LEU A 78 4.23 4.87 -2.56
C LEU A 78 3.11 5.85 -2.91
N SER A 79 3.22 7.11 -2.50
CA SER A 79 2.23 8.15 -2.80
C SER A 79 2.09 8.38 -4.31
N PHE A 80 3.22 8.39 -5.03
CA PHE A 80 3.23 8.52 -6.48
C PHE A 80 2.61 7.30 -7.18
N LEU A 81 3.02 6.09 -6.78
CA LEU A 81 2.47 4.85 -7.33
C LEU A 81 0.97 4.70 -7.04
N GLY A 82 0.53 4.98 -5.82
CA GLY A 82 -0.88 4.89 -5.41
C GLY A 82 -1.78 5.82 -6.23
N SER A 83 -1.30 7.01 -6.58
CA SER A 83 -2.06 7.96 -7.42
C SER A 83 -2.26 7.46 -8.85
N ILE A 84 -1.32 6.66 -9.38
CA ILE A 84 -1.34 6.14 -10.75
C ILE A 84 -2.16 4.84 -10.86
N VAL A 85 -2.24 4.05 -9.78
CA VAL A 85 -2.96 2.77 -9.75
C VAL A 85 -4.42 2.89 -10.19
N VAL A 86 -5.13 3.92 -9.71
CA VAL A 86 -6.55 4.11 -10.05
C VAL A 86 -6.72 4.43 -11.54
N ILE A 87 -5.85 5.28 -12.10
CA ILE A 87 -5.82 5.58 -13.54
C ILE A 87 -5.53 4.31 -14.36
N GLY A 88 -4.56 3.50 -13.91
CA GLY A 88 -4.12 2.30 -14.63
C GLY A 88 -5.21 1.25 -14.74
N ILE A 89 -5.99 1.05 -13.67
CA ILE A 89 -7.10 0.08 -13.66
C ILE A 89 -8.23 0.52 -14.61
N TYR A 90 -8.60 1.81 -14.60
CA TYR A 90 -9.60 2.32 -15.54
C TYR A 90 -9.15 2.22 -17.01
N LEU A 91 -7.88 2.48 -17.30
CA LEU A 91 -7.33 2.32 -18.65
C LEU A 91 -7.30 0.85 -19.10
N ALA A 92 -6.95 -0.07 -18.20
CA ALA A 92 -6.96 -1.50 -18.50
C ALA A 92 -8.38 -2.02 -18.79
N TYR A 93 -9.39 -1.50 -18.09
CA TYR A 93 -10.79 -1.81 -18.35
C TYR A 93 -11.23 -1.32 -19.74
N ILE A 94 -10.91 -0.07 -20.10
CA ILE A 94 -11.19 0.50 -21.43
C ILE A 94 -10.54 -0.28 -22.57
N TYR A 95 -9.35 -0.85 -22.35
CA TYR A 95 -8.66 -1.65 -23.38
C TYR A 95 -9.18 -3.09 -23.50
N LEU A 96 -9.97 -3.56 -22.52
CA LEU A 96 -10.57 -4.90 -22.52
C LEU A 96 -11.97 -4.91 -23.17
N GLU A 97 -12.59 -3.73 -23.35
CA GLU A 97 -13.76 -3.49 -24.19
C GLU A 97 -13.36 -3.19 -25.66
#